data_AF-A0A158PAP6-F1
#
_entry.id   AF-A0A158PAP6-F1
#
_cell.length_a   1.000
_cell.length_b   1.000
_cell.length_c   1.000
_cell.angle_alpha   90.00
_cell.angle_beta   90.00
_cell.angle_gamma   90.00
#
_symmetry.space_group_name_H-M   'P 1'
#
loop_
_entity.id
_entity.type
_entity.pdbx_description
1 polymer ?
#
loop_
_entity_poly.entity_id
_entity_poly.type
_entity_poly.pdbx_seq_one_letter_code
_entity_poly.pdbx_strand_id
1 'polypeptide(L)'
;LDFTVTARQCSINNTERMQRANVILPKYDPVQVGYLSEKCIAVDEDDQIIGEVTKMDAHRVETCITFPCLWANTCCSHPLFTAGERTGATGVIAAVVRKIEHELGFVDLEPEECHVMGRFLYKAVEANSLWGEHELDYAVVTRNVSLDRLVPNPQEVSDIRAVDEKELTDWITSESPSFSPWFRLFYRLRFLSEWWSNIDHIENLPVDLSIIRMT
;
A
#
# COMPACT_ATOMS: atom_id res chain seq x y z
N LEU A 1 -9.64 4.41 -19.43
CA LEU A 1 -10.54 4.28 -18.25
C LEU A 1 -9.62 4.15 -17.07
N ASP A 2 -9.17 5.31 -16.59
CA ASP A 2 -8.16 5.43 -15.55
C ASP A 2 -8.86 5.46 -14.22
N PHE A 3 -8.87 4.33 -13.55
CA PHE A 3 -9.48 4.20 -12.25
C PHE A 3 -8.37 3.95 -11.24
N THR A 4 -8.35 4.75 -10.17
CA THR A 4 -7.76 4.28 -8.92
C THR A 4 -8.77 3.32 -8.32
N VAL A 5 -8.43 2.03 -8.27
CA VAL A 5 -9.12 1.10 -7.39
C VAL A 5 -8.75 1.53 -5.98
N THR A 6 -9.73 1.89 -5.16
CA THR A 6 -9.47 2.13 -3.74
C THR A 6 -9.96 0.93 -2.97
N ALA A 7 -9.06 0.28 -2.22
CA ALA A 7 -9.36 -0.89 -1.41
C ALA A 7 -9.46 -0.47 0.05
N ARG A 8 -10.52 -0.92 0.73
CA ARG A 8 -10.68 -0.68 2.17
C ARG A 8 -10.12 -1.86 2.96
N GLN A 9 -8.98 -1.67 3.64
CA GLN A 9 -8.31 -2.74 4.39
C GLN A 9 -9.19 -3.27 5.55
N CYS A 10 -9.19 -4.55 5.88
CA CYS A 10 -10.01 -5.09 6.98
C CYS A 10 -9.15 -5.40 8.23
N SER A 11 -9.50 -4.87 9.42
CA SER A 11 -9.35 -5.64 10.68
C SER A 11 -10.24 -5.16 11.85
N ILE A 12 -11.39 -5.84 11.98
CA ILE A 12 -12.15 -6.20 13.21
C ILE A 12 -13.07 -5.20 13.93
N ASN A 13 -14.18 -5.81 14.37
CA ASN A 13 -15.30 -5.32 15.15
C ASN A 13 -14.94 -4.46 16.38
N ASN A 14 -15.61 -3.31 16.44
CA ASN A 14 -15.75 -2.40 17.58
C ASN A 14 -15.98 -3.15 18.91
N THR A 15 -15.02 -3.12 19.84
CA THR A 15 -15.27 -2.73 21.26
C THR A 15 -13.98 -2.64 22.09
N GLU A 16 -13.79 -1.43 22.66
CA GLU A 16 -13.06 -1.07 23.88
C GLU A 16 -11.50 -1.07 23.94
N ARG A 17 -11.01 0.05 24.48
CA ARG A 17 -9.63 0.47 24.82
C ARG A 17 -8.70 -0.68 25.24
N MET A 18 -7.46 -0.73 24.70
CA MET A 18 -6.51 -1.80 25.00
C MET A 18 -5.16 -1.35 25.57
N GLN A 19 -4.71 -2.13 26.55
CA GLN A 19 -3.37 -2.20 27.15
C GLN A 19 -2.58 -3.39 26.57
N ARG A 20 -1.27 -3.19 26.32
CA ARG A 20 -0.13 -4.13 26.13
C ARG A 20 -0.18 -5.26 25.07
N ALA A 21 0.92 -5.34 24.31
CA ALA A 21 1.19 -6.18 23.12
C ALA A 21 0.92 -7.68 23.23
N ASN A 22 1.14 -8.27 24.40
CA ASN A 22 1.08 -9.73 24.55
C ASN A 22 -0.35 -10.28 24.74
N VAL A 23 -1.38 -9.43 24.70
CA VAL A 23 -2.78 -9.80 24.93
C VAL A 23 -3.65 -9.67 23.66
N ILE A 24 -3.09 -9.15 22.55
CA ILE A 24 -3.89 -8.66 21.40
C ILE A 24 -4.08 -9.68 20.26
N LEU A 25 -3.14 -10.63 20.07
CA LEU A 25 -3.18 -11.60 18.95
C LEU A 25 -4.49 -12.44 18.84
N PRO A 26 -5.14 -12.88 19.93
CA PRO A 26 -6.36 -13.70 19.82
C PRO A 26 -7.57 -12.97 19.23
N LYS A 27 -7.52 -11.63 19.14
CA LYS A 27 -8.60 -10.82 18.57
C LYS A 27 -8.48 -10.65 17.06
N TYR A 28 -7.31 -10.94 16.48
CA TYR A 28 -7.04 -10.75 15.06
C TYR A 28 -7.39 -11.98 14.22
N ASP A 29 -7.72 -11.76 12.95
CA ASP A 29 -7.95 -12.86 12.00
C ASP A 29 -6.69 -13.75 11.96
N PRO A 30 -6.81 -15.08 12.18
CA PRO A 30 -5.64 -15.97 12.24
C PRO A 30 -4.78 -15.96 10.98
N VAL A 31 -5.37 -15.69 9.80
CA VAL A 31 -4.64 -15.57 8.54
C VAL A 31 -3.80 -14.30 8.54
N GLN A 32 -4.36 -13.17 8.95
CA GLN A 32 -3.64 -11.91 9.11
C GLN A 32 -2.49 -12.03 10.13
N VAL A 33 -2.72 -12.75 11.24
CA VAL A 33 -1.65 -13.06 12.20
C VAL A 33 -0.55 -13.92 11.58
N GLY A 34 -0.89 -14.84 10.68
CA GLY A 34 0.08 -15.63 9.92
C GLY A 34 1.02 -14.76 9.08
N TYR A 35 0.47 -13.75 8.39
CA TYR A 35 1.25 -12.82 7.56
C TYR A 35 2.27 -12.00 8.34
N LEU A 36 2.08 -11.81 9.65
CA LEU A 36 3.06 -11.11 10.50
C LEU A 36 4.42 -11.81 10.56
N SER A 37 4.49 -13.11 10.19
CA SER A 37 5.73 -13.88 10.12
C SER A 37 6.50 -13.74 8.79
N GLU A 38 5.90 -13.10 7.77
CA GLU A 38 6.54 -12.85 6.49
C GLU A 38 7.82 -12.04 6.65
N LYS A 39 8.82 -12.34 5.82
CA LYS A 39 10.11 -11.65 5.82
C LYS A 39 10.09 -10.52 4.80
N CYS A 40 10.11 -9.29 5.28
CA CYS A 40 10.27 -8.09 4.48
C CYS A 40 11.75 -7.74 4.33
N ILE A 41 12.04 -6.90 3.34
CA ILE A 41 13.39 -6.37 3.12
C ILE A 41 13.62 -5.19 4.06
N ALA A 42 14.68 -5.24 4.86
CA ALA A 42 15.15 -4.09 5.62
C ALA A 42 16.15 -3.30 4.78
N VAL A 43 15.96 -1.99 4.66
CA VAL A 43 16.82 -1.07 3.92
C VAL A 43 17.29 0.10 4.81
N ASP A 44 18.39 0.74 4.43
CA ASP A 44 18.78 2.05 4.96
C ASP A 44 18.09 3.20 4.21
N GLU A 45 18.42 4.45 4.56
CA GLU A 45 17.83 5.64 3.94
C GLU A 45 18.23 5.86 2.46
N ASP A 46 19.22 5.12 1.97
CA ASP A 46 19.72 5.16 0.60
C ASP A 46 19.25 3.93 -0.21
N ASP A 47 18.23 3.23 0.29
CA ASP A 47 17.63 2.04 -0.32
C ASP A 47 18.62 0.87 -0.46
N GLN A 48 19.63 0.80 0.42
CA GLN A 48 20.56 -0.33 0.45
C GLN A 48 20.05 -1.40 1.40
N ILE A 49 20.02 -2.64 0.93
CA ILE A 49 19.53 -3.78 1.71
C ILE A 49 20.50 -4.06 2.87
N ILE A 50 20.00 -3.93 4.10
CA ILE A 50 20.73 -4.19 5.33
C ILE A 50 20.39 -5.54 5.95
N GLY A 51 19.29 -6.18 5.52
CA GLY A 51 18.91 -7.52 5.98
C GLY A 51 17.44 -7.85 5.74
N GLU A 52 16.95 -8.81 6.53
CA GLU A 52 15.54 -9.16 6.61
C GLU A 52 14.95 -8.69 7.94
N VAL A 53 13.66 -8.40 7.93
CA VAL A 53 12.88 -8.09 9.14
C VAL A 53 11.51 -8.76 9.00
N THR A 54 10.92 -9.24 10.10
CA THR A 54 9.56 -9.78 10.02
C THR A 54 8.56 -8.65 9.79
N LYS A 55 7.44 -8.90 9.11
CA LYS A 55 6.37 -7.91 8.96
C LYS A 55 5.93 -7.38 10.33
N MET A 56 5.85 -8.26 11.33
CA MET A 56 5.61 -7.85 12.72
C MET A 56 6.64 -6.83 13.22
N ASP A 57 7.94 -7.13 13.09
CA ASP A 57 9.01 -6.29 13.61
C ASP A 57 9.20 -4.99 12.82
N ALA A 58 8.96 -5.01 11.51
CA ALA A 58 9.02 -3.83 10.64
C ALA A 58 7.97 -2.78 11.04
N HIS A 59 6.80 -3.25 11.49
CA HIS A 59 5.72 -2.40 11.94
C HIS A 59 5.72 -2.21 13.47
N ARG A 60 6.66 -2.82 14.23
CA ARG A 60 6.69 -2.71 15.70
C ARG A 60 7.11 -1.30 16.15
N VAL A 61 6.12 -0.46 16.36
CA VAL A 61 6.17 0.68 17.29
C VAL A 61 5.32 0.31 18.50
N GLU A 62 5.88 -0.47 19.44
CA GLU A 62 5.20 -0.96 20.66
C GLU A 62 3.68 -1.27 20.51
N THR A 63 3.28 -2.12 19.55
CA THR A 63 1.95 -2.81 19.38
C THR A 63 1.22 -2.64 18.02
N CYS A 64 1.86 -2.66 16.84
CA CYS A 64 1.11 -2.36 15.59
C CYS A 64 0.66 -3.59 14.77
N ILE A 65 -0.64 -3.58 14.42
CA ILE A 65 -1.22 -4.12 13.19
C ILE A 65 -1.89 -2.90 12.54
N THR A 66 -1.60 -2.60 11.27
CA THR A 66 -1.88 -1.28 10.68
C THR A 66 -3.33 -1.08 10.22
N PHE A 67 -3.77 0.18 10.33
CA PHE A 67 -4.97 0.86 9.83
C PHE A 67 -6.16 0.02 9.31
N PRO A 68 -6.97 -0.59 10.20
CA PRO A 68 -8.21 -1.22 9.76
C PRO A 68 -9.19 -0.20 9.17
N CYS A 69 -9.79 -0.58 8.06
CA CYS A 69 -11.01 -0.02 7.49
C CYS A 69 -10.89 1.41 6.93
N LEU A 70 -9.69 1.81 6.49
CA LEU A 70 -9.47 3.04 5.71
C LEU A 70 -9.44 2.74 4.20
N TRP A 71 -9.92 3.68 3.39
CA TRP A 71 -9.73 3.71 1.95
C TRP A 71 -8.27 4.03 1.63
N ALA A 72 -7.64 3.20 0.81
CA ALA A 72 -6.29 3.43 0.29
C ALA A 72 -6.28 3.34 -1.24
N ASN A 73 -5.11 3.41 -1.86
CA ASN A 73 -4.91 3.04 -3.27
C ASN A 73 -5.14 1.53 -3.51
N THR A 74 -4.93 1.10 -4.76
CA THR A 74 -5.29 -0.24 -5.26
C THR A 74 -4.73 -1.38 -4.43
N CYS A 75 -3.45 -1.30 -4.05
CA CYS A 75 -2.74 -2.30 -3.29
C CYS A 75 -1.50 -1.66 -2.65
N CYS A 76 -1.24 -1.95 -1.37
CA CYS A 76 -0.03 -1.53 -0.65
C CYS A 76 0.53 -2.73 0.11
N SER A 77 1.80 -3.05 -0.09
CA SER A 77 2.43 -4.21 0.54
C SER A 77 3.95 -4.13 0.40
N HIS A 78 4.65 -5.07 1.04
CA HIS A 78 6.10 -5.17 1.01
C HIS A 78 6.57 -6.24 0.01
N PRO A 79 7.67 -5.99 -0.71
CA PRO A 79 8.45 -7.06 -1.33
C PRO A 79 8.99 -7.99 -0.25
N LEU A 80 8.94 -9.29 -0.52
CA LEU A 80 9.46 -10.32 0.35
C LEU A 80 10.98 -10.43 0.21
N PHE A 81 11.65 -10.83 1.28
CA PHE A 81 13.07 -11.16 1.28
C PHE A 81 13.31 -12.53 0.63
N THR A 82 13.00 -12.64 -0.67
CA THR A 82 13.17 -13.82 -1.50
C THR A 82 13.99 -13.48 -2.73
N ALA A 83 14.58 -14.49 -3.40
CA ALA A 83 15.40 -14.25 -4.58
C ALA A 83 14.64 -13.52 -5.71
N GLY A 84 13.31 -13.71 -5.82
CA GLY A 84 12.48 -13.10 -6.86
C GLY A 84 12.10 -11.64 -6.58
N GLU A 85 12.02 -11.23 -5.32
CA GLU A 85 11.49 -9.91 -4.93
C GLU A 85 12.55 -8.97 -4.35
N ARG A 86 13.77 -9.45 -4.12
CA ARG A 86 14.84 -8.68 -3.47
C ARG A 86 15.55 -7.67 -4.37
N THR A 87 15.26 -7.62 -5.67
CA THR A 87 16.06 -6.87 -6.65
C THR A 87 15.39 -5.58 -7.10
N GLY A 88 15.50 -4.51 -6.30
CA GLY A 88 15.08 -3.15 -6.67
C GLY A 88 13.70 -3.08 -7.34
N ALA A 89 13.58 -2.26 -8.39
CA ALA A 89 12.33 -2.08 -9.14
C ALA A 89 11.74 -3.38 -9.69
N THR A 90 12.56 -4.30 -10.22
CA THR A 90 12.08 -5.58 -10.76
C THR A 90 11.48 -6.46 -9.66
N GLY A 91 12.11 -6.48 -8.48
CA GLY A 91 11.61 -7.22 -7.32
C GLY A 91 10.32 -6.62 -6.77
N VAL A 92 10.21 -5.29 -6.76
CA VAL A 92 8.97 -4.58 -6.43
C VAL A 92 7.84 -4.95 -7.40
N ILE A 93 8.09 -4.95 -8.71
CA ILE A 93 7.07 -5.32 -9.70
C ILE A 93 6.59 -6.76 -9.48
N ALA A 94 7.50 -7.70 -9.20
CA ALA A 94 7.12 -9.07 -8.85
C ALA A 94 6.22 -9.14 -7.61
N ALA A 95 6.50 -8.32 -6.59
CA ALA A 95 5.67 -8.20 -5.40
C ALA A 95 4.29 -7.60 -5.72
N VAL A 96 4.21 -6.59 -6.59
CA VAL A 96 2.95 -5.97 -7.06
C VAL A 96 2.07 -7.02 -7.74
N VAL A 97 2.59 -7.78 -8.70
CA VAL A 97 1.83 -8.82 -9.41
C VAL A 97 1.27 -9.85 -8.42
N ARG A 98 2.12 -10.38 -7.53
CA ARG A 98 1.69 -11.34 -6.50
C ARG A 98 0.60 -10.77 -5.59
N LYS A 99 0.72 -9.51 -5.18
CA LYS A 99 -0.20 -8.89 -4.21
C LYS A 99 -1.51 -8.45 -4.83
N ILE A 100 -1.51 -8.01 -6.09
CA ILE A 100 -2.73 -7.75 -6.86
C ILE A 100 -3.54 -9.04 -7.04
N GLU A 101 -2.89 -10.16 -7.37
CA GLU A 101 -3.55 -11.47 -7.42
C GLU A 101 -4.10 -11.85 -6.04
N HIS A 102 -3.29 -11.73 -4.98
CA HIS A 102 -3.69 -12.15 -3.63
C HIS A 102 -4.82 -11.30 -3.03
N GLU A 103 -4.77 -9.97 -3.15
CA GLU A 103 -5.76 -9.06 -2.54
C GLU A 103 -7.00 -8.86 -3.40
N LEU A 104 -6.84 -8.77 -4.72
CA LEU A 104 -7.90 -8.40 -5.65
C LEU A 104 -8.34 -9.54 -6.58
N GLY A 105 -7.66 -10.69 -6.55
CA GLY A 105 -7.99 -11.85 -7.41
C GLY A 105 -7.72 -11.60 -8.90
N PHE A 106 -6.98 -10.54 -9.24
CA PHE A 106 -6.69 -10.18 -10.62
C PHE A 106 -5.42 -10.89 -11.09
N VAL A 107 -5.58 -11.85 -12.01
CA VAL A 107 -4.51 -12.76 -12.46
C VAL A 107 -3.86 -12.36 -13.79
N ASP A 108 -4.40 -11.34 -14.44
CA ASP A 108 -4.02 -10.95 -15.81
C ASP A 108 -3.07 -9.74 -15.84
N LEU A 109 -2.41 -9.43 -14.73
CA LEU A 109 -1.45 -8.32 -14.65
C LEU A 109 -0.06 -8.81 -15.04
N GLU A 110 0.45 -8.31 -16.16
CA GLU A 110 1.80 -8.64 -16.61
C GLU A 110 2.83 -7.66 -16.02
N PRO A 111 4.05 -8.11 -15.66
CA PRO A 111 5.11 -7.24 -15.12
C PRO A 111 5.42 -6.02 -15.99
N GLU A 112 5.33 -6.14 -17.31
CA GLU A 112 5.62 -5.07 -18.27
C GLU A 112 4.58 -3.94 -18.26
N GLU A 113 3.40 -4.19 -17.71
CA GLU A 113 2.31 -3.22 -17.53
C GLU A 113 2.43 -2.44 -16.20
N CYS A 114 3.46 -2.76 -15.40
CA CYS A 114 3.73 -2.13 -14.11
C CYS A 114 4.85 -1.10 -14.25
N HIS A 115 4.52 0.18 -14.11
CA HIS A 115 5.47 1.28 -14.26
C HIS A 115 5.82 1.89 -12.89
N VAL A 116 7.09 1.78 -12.48
CA VAL A 116 7.58 2.44 -11.26
C VAL A 116 7.68 3.94 -11.51
N MET A 117 6.93 4.72 -10.73
CA MET A 117 6.78 6.17 -10.89
C MET A 117 7.56 6.99 -9.84
N GLY A 118 8.32 6.33 -8.97
CA GLY A 118 9.22 7.00 -8.04
C GLY A 118 9.51 6.18 -6.79
N ARG A 119 10.45 6.68 -5.97
CA ARG A 119 10.78 6.15 -4.64
C ARG A 119 10.52 7.22 -3.60
N PHE A 120 9.76 6.87 -2.57
CA PHE A 120 9.17 7.81 -1.63
C PHE A 120 9.50 7.39 -0.20
N LEU A 121 10.32 8.18 0.48
CA LEU A 121 10.57 8.00 1.90
C LEU A 121 9.58 8.87 2.69
N TYR A 122 8.66 8.25 3.41
CA TYR A 122 7.66 8.95 4.19
C TYR A 122 7.46 8.35 5.57
N LYS A 123 6.90 9.17 6.46
CA LYS A 123 6.43 8.75 7.76
C LYS A 123 4.97 9.15 7.93
N ALA A 124 4.10 8.18 8.08
CA ALA A 124 2.66 8.37 8.23
C ALA A 124 2.25 8.00 9.65
N VAL A 125 1.95 8.99 10.49
CA VAL A 125 1.44 8.77 11.85
C VAL A 125 0.18 9.60 12.05
N GLU A 126 -0.89 9.00 12.56
CA GLU A 126 -2.08 9.78 12.93
C GLU A 126 -1.90 10.48 14.29
N ALA A 127 -2.53 11.64 14.47
CA ALA A 127 -2.47 12.36 15.73
C ALA A 127 -3.07 11.53 16.87
N ASN A 128 -2.34 11.37 17.98
CA ASN A 128 -2.70 10.53 19.14
C ASN A 128 -2.83 9.03 18.85
N SER A 129 -2.25 8.58 17.74
CA SER A 129 -2.20 7.18 17.33
C SER A 129 -0.93 6.50 17.86
N LEU A 130 -1.05 5.27 18.35
CA LEU A 130 0.10 4.36 18.52
C LEU A 130 0.56 3.75 17.17
N TRP A 131 -0.20 4.00 16.11
CA TRP A 131 -0.05 3.43 14.78
C TRP A 131 0.67 4.41 13.85
N GLY A 132 1.68 3.90 13.12
CA GLY A 132 2.29 4.64 12.03
C GLY A 132 3.17 3.77 11.14
N GLU A 133 3.47 4.28 9.96
CA GLU A 133 4.35 3.68 8.97
C GLU A 133 5.59 4.55 8.76
N HIS A 134 6.70 3.91 8.49
CA HIS A 134 7.96 4.56 8.12
C HIS A 134 8.63 3.72 7.04
N GLU A 135 8.40 4.11 5.79
CA GLU A 135 8.66 3.26 4.64
C GLU A 135 9.40 4.02 3.55
N LEU A 136 10.28 3.29 2.87
CA LEU A 136 10.76 3.63 1.53
C LEU A 136 9.87 2.88 0.55
N ASP A 137 8.95 3.63 -0.05
CA ASP A 137 7.86 3.10 -0.86
C ASP A 137 8.13 3.32 -2.35
N TYR A 138 7.81 2.32 -3.15
CA TYR A 138 7.87 2.38 -4.59
C TYR A 138 6.45 2.56 -5.13
N ALA A 139 6.16 3.74 -5.66
CA ALA A 139 4.87 3.93 -6.32
C ALA A 139 4.89 3.25 -7.68
N VAL A 140 3.93 2.36 -7.92
CA VAL A 140 3.76 1.66 -9.19
C VAL A 140 2.40 2.00 -9.77
N VAL A 141 2.37 2.40 -11.04
CA VAL A 141 1.16 2.67 -11.80
C VAL A 141 0.98 1.59 -12.85
N THR A 142 -0.24 1.06 -12.92
CA THR A 142 -0.68 0.14 -13.97
C THR A 142 -2.04 0.59 -14.51
N ARG A 143 -2.41 0.09 -15.68
CA ARG A 143 -3.64 0.44 -16.39
C ARG A 143 -4.48 -0.79 -16.67
N ASN A 144 -5.70 -0.58 -17.15
CA ASN A 144 -6.58 -1.64 -17.66
C ASN A 144 -7.00 -2.71 -16.63
N VAL A 145 -6.97 -2.37 -15.33
CA VAL A 145 -7.55 -3.19 -14.26
C VAL A 145 -9.05 -2.93 -14.21
N SER A 146 -9.83 -3.87 -14.73
CA SER A 146 -11.29 -3.74 -14.81
C SER A 146 -11.98 -4.38 -13.61
N LEU A 147 -12.98 -3.69 -13.03
CA LEU A 147 -13.68 -4.13 -11.82
C LEU A 147 -14.38 -5.50 -11.97
N ASP A 148 -14.88 -5.83 -13.15
CA ASP A 148 -15.56 -7.11 -13.44
C ASP A 148 -14.62 -8.32 -13.43
N ARG A 149 -13.30 -8.08 -13.48
CA ARG A 149 -12.26 -9.11 -13.41
C ARG A 149 -11.70 -9.28 -12.00
N LEU A 150 -12.15 -8.48 -11.03
CA LEU A 150 -11.68 -8.56 -9.65
C LEU A 150 -12.49 -9.59 -8.86
N VAL A 151 -11.79 -10.39 -8.06
CA VAL A 151 -12.35 -11.31 -7.06
C VAL A 151 -11.66 -11.01 -5.72
N PRO A 152 -12.10 -9.98 -4.98
CA PRO A 152 -11.37 -9.48 -3.82
C PRO A 152 -11.31 -10.51 -2.70
N ASN A 153 -10.16 -10.64 -2.06
CA ASN A 153 -10.00 -11.46 -0.87
C ASN A 153 -10.66 -10.74 0.32
N PRO A 154 -11.76 -11.28 0.90
CA PRO A 154 -12.49 -10.61 1.98
C PRO A 154 -11.69 -10.50 3.29
N GLN A 155 -10.56 -11.22 3.41
CA GLN A 155 -9.65 -11.10 4.55
C GLN A 155 -8.72 -9.90 4.45
N GLU A 156 -8.55 -9.34 3.25
CA GLU A 156 -7.66 -8.20 2.97
C GLU A 156 -8.49 -6.96 2.62
N VAL A 157 -9.47 -7.12 1.72
CA VAL A 157 -10.25 -6.03 1.12
C VAL A 157 -11.72 -6.14 1.51
N SER A 158 -12.23 -5.11 2.18
CA SER A 158 -13.62 -5.03 2.63
C SER A 158 -14.56 -4.32 1.66
N ASP A 159 -14.02 -3.46 0.78
CA ASP A 159 -14.78 -2.75 -0.25
C ASP A 159 -13.85 -2.25 -1.36
N ILE A 160 -14.40 -2.07 -2.56
CA ILE A 160 -13.70 -1.57 -3.75
C ILE A 160 -14.52 -0.48 -4.42
N ARG A 161 -13.85 0.62 -4.76
CA ARG A 161 -14.43 1.65 -5.62
C ARG A 161 -13.45 2.09 -6.70
N ALA A 162 -13.93 2.10 -7.94
CA ALA A 162 -13.30 2.80 -9.05
C ALA A 162 -13.83 4.24 -9.10
N VAL A 163 -12.94 5.21 -9.22
CA VAL A 163 -13.27 6.64 -9.25
C VAL A 163 -12.49 7.38 -10.32
N ASP A 164 -13.06 8.44 -10.87
CA ASP A 164 -12.33 9.44 -11.66
C ASP A 164 -11.65 10.51 -10.77
N GLU A 165 -10.84 11.40 -11.37
CA GLU A 165 -10.07 12.41 -10.62
C GLU A 165 -11.01 13.37 -9.86
N LYS A 166 -12.16 13.71 -10.46
CA LYS A 166 -13.13 14.62 -9.86
C LYS A 166 -13.84 13.93 -8.70
N GLU A 167 -14.30 12.70 -8.88
CA GLU A 167 -14.93 11.90 -7.84
C GLU A 167 -13.99 11.68 -6.66
N LEU A 168 -12.72 11.38 -6.92
CA LEU A 168 -11.70 11.24 -5.88
C LEU A 168 -11.50 12.56 -5.13
N THR A 169 -11.42 13.68 -5.86
CA THR A 169 -11.28 15.03 -5.28
C THR A 169 -12.46 15.37 -4.37
N ASP A 170 -13.69 15.16 -4.84
CA ASP A 170 -14.90 15.43 -4.05
C ASP A 170 -14.96 14.52 -2.81
N TRP A 171 -14.53 13.26 -2.94
CA TRP A 171 -14.58 12.30 -1.85
C TRP A 171 -13.51 12.56 -0.78
N ILE A 172 -12.25 12.76 -1.17
CA ILE A 172 -11.16 13.00 -0.22
C ILE A 172 -11.31 14.35 0.49
N THR A 173 -11.98 15.32 -0.12
CA THR A 173 -12.26 16.62 0.51
C THR A 173 -13.45 16.55 1.47
N SER A 174 -14.47 15.74 1.19
CA SER A 174 -15.64 15.57 2.06
C SER A 174 -15.38 14.62 3.23
N GLU A 175 -14.60 13.56 3.02
CA GLU A 175 -14.38 12.48 3.99
C GLU A 175 -12.89 12.17 4.21
N SER A 176 -12.01 13.17 4.21
CA SER A 176 -10.55 12.96 4.35
C SER A 176 -10.12 11.96 5.45
N PRO A 177 -10.72 11.94 6.66
CA PRO A 177 -10.39 10.95 7.70
C PRO A 177 -10.62 9.48 7.31
N SER A 178 -11.45 9.19 6.30
CA SER A 178 -11.69 7.82 5.84
C SER A 178 -10.57 7.27 4.97
N PHE A 179 -9.60 8.09 4.57
CA PHE A 179 -8.46 7.68 3.74
C PHE A 179 -7.21 7.44 4.56
N SER A 180 -6.36 6.52 4.10
CA SER A 180 -5.06 6.27 4.71
C SER A 180 -4.17 7.51 4.70
N PRO A 181 -3.30 7.70 5.72
CA PRO A 181 -2.46 8.88 5.78
C PRO A 181 -1.49 9.02 4.60
N TRP A 182 -0.95 7.92 4.08
CA TRP A 182 -0.08 7.94 2.89
C TRP A 182 -0.86 8.35 1.64
N PHE A 183 -2.07 7.84 1.44
CA PHE A 183 -2.88 8.19 0.27
C PHE A 183 -3.22 9.69 0.26
N ARG A 184 -3.60 10.24 1.43
CA ARG A 184 -3.77 11.69 1.61
C ARG A 184 -2.49 12.48 1.28
N LEU A 185 -1.32 11.94 1.61
CA LEU A 185 -0.04 12.58 1.36
C LEU A 185 0.26 12.64 -0.14
N PHE A 186 0.10 11.52 -0.87
CA PHE A 186 0.24 11.46 -2.33
C PHE A 186 -0.74 12.40 -3.05
N TYR A 187 -1.99 12.45 -2.59
CA TYR A 187 -2.98 13.40 -3.12
C TYR A 187 -2.57 14.86 -2.86
N ARG A 188 -2.23 15.21 -1.62
CA ARG A 188 -1.85 16.58 -1.21
C ARG A 188 -0.62 17.09 -1.98
N LEU A 189 0.36 16.21 -2.20
CA LEU A 189 1.59 16.52 -2.95
C LEU A 189 1.41 16.44 -4.47
N ARG A 190 0.19 16.18 -4.95
CA ARG A 190 -0.21 16.23 -6.37
C ARG A 190 0.36 15.14 -7.28
N PHE A 191 1.04 14.13 -6.72
CA PHE A 191 1.54 12.99 -7.50
C PHE A 191 0.43 12.27 -8.25
N LEU A 192 -0.72 12.04 -7.60
CA LEU A 192 -1.87 11.39 -8.26
C LEU A 192 -2.36 12.19 -9.47
N SER A 193 -2.50 13.51 -9.34
CA SER A 193 -2.98 14.39 -10.41
C SER A 193 -1.98 14.47 -11.57
N GLU A 194 -0.68 14.47 -11.25
CA GLU A 194 0.40 14.42 -12.25
C GLU A 194 0.35 13.13 -13.07
N TRP A 195 0.25 11.97 -12.42
CA TRP A 195 0.15 10.69 -13.13
C TRP A 195 -1.15 10.57 -13.91
N TRP A 196 -2.27 11.04 -13.36
CA TRP A 196 -3.57 11.04 -14.05
C TRP A 196 -3.53 11.86 -15.35
N SER A 197 -2.92 13.04 -15.30
CA SER A 197 -2.78 13.94 -16.46
C SER A 197 -1.92 13.34 -17.58
N ASN A 198 -1.14 12.30 -17.28
CA ASN A 198 -0.20 11.67 -18.20
C ASN A 198 -0.44 10.16 -18.38
N ILE A 199 -1.59 9.67 -17.95
CA ILE A 199 -1.86 8.23 -17.81
C ILE A 199 -1.83 7.49 -19.16
N ASP A 200 -2.25 8.13 -20.25
CA ASP A 200 -2.25 7.55 -21.59
C ASP A 200 -0.84 7.28 -22.14
N HIS A 201 0.18 7.93 -21.59
CA HIS A 201 1.59 7.82 -21.99
C HIS A 201 2.51 7.59 -20.79
N ILE A 202 1.97 7.02 -19.71
CA ILE A 202 2.67 6.80 -18.43
C ILE A 202 3.99 6.04 -18.63
N GLU A 203 4.02 5.09 -19.57
CA GLU A 203 5.20 4.30 -19.93
C GLU A 203 6.34 5.12 -20.55
N ASN A 204 6.05 6.30 -21.07
CA ASN A 204 7.01 7.20 -21.73
C ASN A 204 7.42 8.38 -20.85
N LEU A 205 6.85 8.51 -19.64
CA LEU A 205 7.22 9.59 -18.74
C LEU A 205 8.63 9.39 -18.21
N PRO A 206 9.49 10.42 -18.24
CA PRO A 206 10.78 10.33 -17.58
C PRO A 206 10.58 10.28 -16.07
N VAL A 207 10.98 9.17 -15.45
CA VAL A 207 10.92 9.00 -14.00
C VAL A 207 12.31 9.18 -13.41
N ASP A 208 12.45 10.16 -12.51
CA ASP A 208 13.61 10.24 -11.64
C ASP A 208 13.42 9.27 -10.47
N LEU A 209 14.31 8.28 -10.37
CA LEU A 209 14.30 7.34 -9.26
C LEU A 209 15.08 7.85 -8.06
N SER A 210 15.50 9.11 -7.98
CA SER A 210 16.01 9.67 -6.72
C SER A 210 14.95 9.54 -5.60
N ILE A 211 15.40 9.37 -4.34
CA ILE A 211 14.48 9.18 -3.21
C ILE A 211 13.86 10.53 -2.86
N ILE A 212 12.54 10.62 -3.03
CA ILE A 212 11.74 11.79 -2.67
C ILE A 212 11.35 11.67 -1.20
N ARG A 213 11.80 12.61 -0.36
CA ARG A 213 11.44 12.66 1.05
C ARG A 213 10.15 13.46 1.24
N MET A 214 9.08 12.80 1.65
CA MET A 214 7.77 13.40 1.82
C MET A 214 7.58 13.85 3.27
N THR A 215 7.67 15.17 3.51
CA THR A 215 7.48 15.79 4.83
C THR A 215 6.12 16.45 5.01
#